data_AF-A0A0D5M869-F1
#
_entry.id   AF-A0A0D5M869-F1
#
_cell.length_a   1.000
_cell.length_b   1.000
_cell.length_c   1.000
_cell.angle_alpha   90.00
_cell.angle_beta   90.00
_cell.angle_gamma   90.00
#
_symmetry.space_group_name_H-M   'P 1'
#
loop_
_entity.id
_entity.type
_entity.pdbx_description
1 polymer ?
#
loop_
_entity_poly.entity_id
_entity_poly.type
_entity_poly.pdbx_seq_one_letter_code
_entity_poly.pdbx_strand_id
1 'polypeptide(L)'
;MSAKDNATPTTWVDPDDAPELADEWFEGAHQYQGDTLIKRGRGRPPIPESERKVPVKIRYDQDVVDAFRKTGKGWQTRMNQALRQYLKEHSVNELN
;
A
#
# COMPACT_ATOMS: atom_id res chain seq x y z
N MET A 1 -62.16 -4.23 -25.90
CA MET A 1 -60.73 -3.85 -26.08
C MET A 1 -60.52 -2.57 -25.29
N SER A 2 -60.00 -2.65 -24.07
CA SER A 2 -59.71 -1.46 -23.25
C SER A 2 -58.19 -1.26 -23.26
N ALA A 3 -57.72 -0.30 -24.04
CA ALA A 3 -56.35 0.18 -23.91
C ALA A 3 -56.33 1.22 -22.79
N LYS A 4 -55.50 1.00 -21.76
CA LYS A 4 -55.15 2.03 -20.78
C LYS A 4 -53.86 2.68 -21.26
N ASP A 5 -54.00 3.89 -21.78
CA ASP A 5 -52.88 4.65 -22.32
C ASP A 5 -52.07 5.33 -21.21
N ASN A 6 -50.78 5.02 -21.24
CA ASN A 6 -49.61 5.87 -21.03
C ASN A 6 -49.33 6.39 -19.62
N ALA A 7 -48.28 5.80 -19.02
CA ALA A 7 -47.50 6.41 -17.96
C ALA A 7 -47.05 7.82 -18.39
N THR A 8 -47.44 8.84 -17.62
CA THR A 8 -46.97 10.21 -17.82
C THR A 8 -45.48 10.28 -17.50
N PRO A 9 -44.65 10.95 -18.32
CA PRO A 9 -43.25 11.19 -17.97
C PRO A 9 -43.22 12.16 -16.78
N THR A 10 -42.86 11.64 -15.60
CA THR A 10 -42.60 12.47 -14.42
C THR A 10 -41.27 13.20 -14.63
N THR A 11 -41.34 14.49 -14.95
CA THR A 11 -40.15 15.36 -15.09
C THR A 11 -39.71 15.98 -13.76
N TRP A 12 -40.41 15.70 -12.66
CA TRP A 12 -40.08 16.23 -11.34
C TRP A 12 -39.07 15.30 -10.67
N VAL A 13 -37.83 15.78 -10.60
CA VAL A 13 -36.76 15.17 -9.82
C VAL A 13 -36.81 15.81 -8.43
N ASP A 14 -37.03 15.00 -7.40
CA ASP A 14 -37.02 15.47 -6.01
C ASP A 14 -35.61 16.02 -5.70
N PRO A 15 -35.47 17.25 -5.19
CA PRO A 15 -34.17 17.78 -4.76
C PRO A 15 -33.48 16.93 -3.69
N ASP A 16 -34.23 16.09 -2.97
CA ASP A 16 -33.72 15.14 -1.98
C ASP A 16 -33.57 13.70 -2.55
N ASP A 17 -33.83 13.48 -3.85
CA ASP A 17 -33.62 12.17 -4.48
C ASP A 17 -32.13 11.83 -4.50
N ALA A 18 -31.79 10.69 -3.91
CA ALA A 18 -30.41 10.24 -3.87
C ALA A 18 -29.95 9.88 -5.30
N PRO A 19 -28.72 10.24 -5.69
CA PRO A 19 -28.20 9.85 -6.99
C PRO A 19 -28.18 8.32 -7.10
N GLU A 20 -28.40 7.81 -8.31
CA GLU A 20 -28.28 6.37 -8.57
C GLU A 20 -26.88 5.89 -8.14
N LEU A 21 -26.85 4.74 -7.46
CA LEU A 21 -25.61 4.09 -7.04
C LEU A 21 -24.89 3.54 -8.29
N ALA A 22 -24.20 4.42 -9.01
CA ALA A 22 -23.44 4.07 -10.20
C ALA A 22 -22.20 3.23 -9.83
N ASP A 23 -21.64 2.53 -10.82
CA ASP A 23 -20.44 1.69 -10.65
C ASP A 23 -19.25 2.48 -10.05
N GLU A 24 -19.11 3.76 -10.37
CA GLU A 24 -18.10 4.67 -9.81
C GLU A 24 -18.20 4.79 -8.28
N TRP A 25 -19.41 4.76 -7.73
CA TRP A 25 -19.63 4.78 -6.28
C TRP A 25 -19.16 3.46 -5.64
N PHE A 26 -19.42 2.33 -6.32
CA PHE A 26 -18.99 1.00 -5.88
C PHE A 26 -17.47 0.79 -5.97
N GLU A 27 -16.77 1.48 -6.86
CA GLU A 27 -15.29 1.38 -6.97
C GLU A 27 -14.56 1.83 -5.69
N GLY A 28 -15.08 2.86 -5.03
CA GLY A 28 -14.56 3.39 -3.76
C GLY A 28 -15.17 2.73 -2.51
N ALA A 29 -16.24 1.97 -2.66
CA ALA A 29 -17.02 1.44 -1.55
C ALA A 29 -16.30 0.33 -0.79
N HIS A 30 -16.54 0.28 0.52
CA HIS A 30 -16.15 -0.83 1.36
C HIS A 30 -17.14 -1.98 1.19
N GLN A 31 -16.67 -3.10 0.63
CA GLN A 31 -17.50 -4.29 0.47
C GLN A 31 -17.50 -5.12 1.76
N TYR A 32 -18.68 -5.37 2.32
CA TYR A 32 -18.90 -6.25 3.48
C TYR A 32 -19.71 -7.51 3.08
N GLN A 33 -19.42 -8.66 3.69
CA GLN A 33 -20.37 -9.79 3.77
C GLN A 33 -20.69 -10.04 5.26
N GLY A 34 -21.95 -9.82 5.64
CA GLY A 34 -22.32 -9.76 7.05
C GLY A 34 -21.52 -8.68 7.77
N ASP A 35 -20.96 -9.03 8.94
CA ASP A 35 -20.11 -8.12 9.73
C ASP A 35 -18.64 -8.08 9.27
N THR A 36 -18.29 -8.80 8.19
CA THR A 36 -16.90 -8.96 7.74
C THR A 36 -16.60 -8.08 6.53
N LEU A 37 -15.62 -7.17 6.67
CA LEU A 37 -15.11 -6.32 5.60
C LEU A 37 -14.19 -7.10 4.65
N ILE A 38 -14.57 -7.23 3.39
CA ILE A 38 -13.87 -8.02 2.36
C ILE A 38 -12.90 -7.17 1.55
N LYS A 39 -13.30 -5.95 1.20
CA LYS A 39 -12.50 -5.07 0.35
C LYS A 39 -12.39 -3.70 0.99
N ARG A 40 -11.21 -3.41 1.55
CA ARG A 40 -10.79 -2.03 1.78
C ARG A 40 -10.40 -1.44 0.41
N GLY A 41 -10.83 -0.22 0.11
CA GLY A 41 -10.32 0.54 -1.03
C GLY A 41 -8.78 0.57 -1.05
N ARG A 42 -8.19 0.94 -2.20
CA ARG A 42 -6.74 0.86 -2.51
C ARG A 42 -5.87 0.93 -1.24
N GLY A 43 -5.19 -0.17 -0.93
CA GLY A 43 -4.35 -0.31 0.26
C GLY A 43 -3.19 0.71 0.32
N ARG A 44 -2.34 0.59 1.35
CA ARG A 44 -1.21 1.51 1.60
C ARG A 44 -0.48 1.84 0.29
N PRO A 45 -0.27 3.13 -0.04
CA PRO A 45 0.40 3.53 -1.26
C PRO A 45 1.70 2.74 -1.46
N PRO A 46 1.98 2.28 -2.69
CA PRO A 46 3.19 1.52 -2.96
C PRO A 46 4.41 2.37 -2.58
N ILE A 47 5.30 1.79 -1.76
CA ILE A 47 6.55 2.43 -1.39
C ILE A 47 7.34 2.70 -2.68
N PRO A 48 7.85 3.93 -2.88
CA PRO A 48 8.63 4.29 -4.06
C PRO A 48 9.84 3.38 -4.21
N GLU A 49 10.22 3.07 -5.45
CA GLU A 49 11.28 2.10 -5.76
C GLU A 49 12.62 2.44 -5.08
N SER A 50 12.94 3.73 -4.96
CA SER A 50 14.11 4.27 -4.27
C SER A 50 14.18 3.92 -2.77
N GLU A 51 13.04 3.62 -2.14
CA GLU A 51 12.94 3.31 -0.72
C GLU A 51 12.74 1.82 -0.44
N ARG A 52 12.60 1.00 -1.49
CA ARG A 52 12.41 -0.44 -1.35
C ARG A 52 13.71 -1.10 -0.90
N LYS A 53 13.63 -1.78 0.24
CA LYS A 53 14.71 -2.65 0.73
C LYS A 53 14.57 -4.02 0.05
N VAL A 54 15.66 -4.49 -0.55
CA VAL A 54 15.69 -5.84 -1.11
C VAL A 54 16.02 -6.84 0.01
N PRO A 55 15.17 -7.84 0.28
CA PRO A 55 15.50 -8.88 1.24
C PRO A 55 16.56 -9.81 0.64
N VAL A 56 17.73 -9.88 1.25
CA VAL A 56 18.82 -10.78 0.82
C VAL A 56 19.18 -11.71 1.97
N LYS A 57 19.36 -13.00 1.67
CA LYS A 57 19.82 -14.01 2.64
C LYS A 57 21.35 -14.11 2.58
N ILE A 58 22.03 -13.38 3.46
CA ILE A 58 23.49 -13.31 3.56
C ILE A 58 23.93 -13.80 4.95
N ARG A 59 25.14 -14.38 5.04
CA ARG A 59 25.80 -14.68 6.31
C ARG A 59 26.85 -13.60 6.58
N TYR A 60 26.85 -13.07 7.79
CA TYR A 60 27.87 -12.15 8.29
C TYR A 60 28.72 -12.84 9.34
N ASP A 61 29.95 -12.37 9.53
CA ASP A 61 30.80 -12.83 10.62
C ASP A 61 30.18 -12.47 11.99
N GLN A 62 30.44 -13.35 12.96
CA GLN A 62 29.79 -13.28 14.27
C GLN A 62 30.18 -12.03 15.06
N ASP A 63 31.45 -11.64 14.98
CA ASP A 63 32.02 -10.46 15.62
C ASP A 63 31.38 -9.16 15.13
N VAL A 64 31.15 -9.04 13.81
CA VAL A 64 30.48 -7.90 13.18
C VAL A 64 29.05 -7.80 13.70
N VAL A 65 28.30 -8.91 13.67
CA VAL A 65 26.90 -8.94 14.14
C VAL A 65 26.81 -8.59 15.63
N ASP A 66 27.71 -9.13 16.45
CA ASP A 66 27.73 -8.88 17.89
C ASP A 66 28.09 -7.42 18.22
N ALA A 67 29.04 -6.83 17.50
CA ALA A 67 29.37 -5.40 17.65
C ALA A 67 28.14 -4.51 17.39
N PHE A 68 27.40 -4.76 16.30
CA PHE A 68 26.19 -3.99 16.02
C PHE A 68 25.07 -4.31 17.01
N ARG A 69 24.84 -5.58 17.39
CA ARG A 69 23.80 -5.96 18.37
C ARG A 69 23.99 -5.29 19.72
N LYS A 70 25.23 -5.10 20.17
CA LYS A 70 25.55 -4.36 21.40
C LYS A 70 25.06 -2.91 21.38
N THR A 71 24.88 -2.31 20.20
CA THR A 71 24.29 -0.95 20.07
C THR A 71 22.78 -0.90 20.34
N GLY A 72 22.13 -2.05 20.56
CA GLY A 72 20.73 -2.14 20.98
C GLY A 72 19.71 -2.00 19.84
N LYS A 73 18.53 -1.44 20.15
CA LYS A 73 17.42 -1.30 19.20
C LYS A 73 17.88 -0.52 17.95
N GLY A 74 17.55 -1.06 16.77
CA GLY A 74 17.89 -0.43 15.49
C GLY A 74 19.29 -0.78 14.96
N TRP A 75 19.98 -1.76 15.54
CA TRP A 75 21.31 -2.19 15.08
C TRP A 75 21.36 -2.56 13.59
N GLN A 76 20.31 -3.16 13.02
CA GLN A 76 20.24 -3.45 11.58
C GLN A 76 20.22 -2.18 10.71
N THR A 77 19.50 -1.14 11.17
CA THR A 77 19.47 0.16 10.48
C THR A 77 20.85 0.82 10.53
N ARG A 78 21.54 0.74 11.68
CA ARG A 78 22.91 1.26 11.81
C ARG A 78 23.89 0.49 10.93
N MET A 79 23.77 -0.83 10.87
CA MET A 79 24.58 -1.67 9.97
C MET A 79 24.39 -1.27 8.50
N ASN A 80 23.14 -1.04 8.07
CA ASN A 80 22.86 -0.55 6.72
C ASN A 80 23.47 0.84 6.48
N GLN A 81 23.37 1.77 7.44
CA GLN A 81 24.02 3.08 7.33
C GLN A 81 25.54 2.97 7.21
N ALA A 82 26.19 2.08 7.97
CA ALA A 82 27.62 1.82 7.87
C ALA A 82 28.00 1.29 6.49
N LEU A 83 27.24 0.33 5.95
CA LEU A 83 27.45 -0.17 4.58
C LEU A 83 27.28 0.94 3.53
N ARG A 84 26.28 1.82 3.69
CA ARG A 84 26.10 2.98 2.80
C ARG A 84 27.26 3.96 2.87
N GLN A 85 27.80 4.19 4.07
CA GLN A 85 28.95 5.08 4.25
C GLN A 85 30.19 4.47 3.59
N TYR A 86 30.42 3.18 3.81
CA TYR A 86 31.52 2.45 3.19
C TYR A 86 31.47 2.53 1.66
N LEU A 87 30.30 2.36 1.03
CA LEU A 87 30.11 2.50 -0.42
C LEU A 87 30.33 3.91 -0.96
N LYS A 88 30.23 4.95 -0.12
CA LYS A 88 30.57 6.33 -0.52
C LYS A 88 32.07 6.58 -0.50
N GLU A 89 32.77 5.93 0.42
CA GLU A 89 34.20 6.10 0.64
C GLU A 89 35.04 5.15 -0.23
N HIS A 90 34.52 3.96 -0.52
CA HIS A 90 35.22 2.90 -1.22
C HIS A 90 34.41 2.44 -2.43
N SER A 91 35.08 2.30 -3.57
CA SER A 91 34.47 1.74 -4.77
C SER A 91 34.35 0.22 -4.62
N VAL A 92 33.19 -0.34 -4.92
CA VAL A 92 32.96 -1.81 -4.86
C VAL A 92 33.90 -2.56 -5.80
N ASN A 93 34.38 -1.91 -6.86
CA ASN A 93 35.30 -2.51 -7.82
C ASN A 93 36.71 -2.79 -7.25
N GLU A 94 37.00 -2.27 -6.06
CA GLU A 94 38.29 -2.49 -5.37
C GLU A 94 38.26 -3.73 -4.46
N LEU A 95 37.11 -4.41 -4.38
CA LEU A 95 36.90 -5.59 -3.55
C LEU A 95 36.94 -6.85 -4.43
N ASN A 96 37.95 -7.69 -4.15
CA ASN A 96 38.17 -8.98 -4.80
C ASN A 96 37.29 -10.09 -4.23
#